data_AF-A0A921MMP6-F1
#
_entry.id   AF-A0A921MMP6-F1
#
_cell.length_a   1.000
_cell.length_b   1.000
_cell.length_c   1.000
_cell.angle_alpha   90.00
_cell.angle_beta   90.00
_cell.angle_gamma   90.00
#
_symmetry.space_group_name_H-M   'P 1'
#
loop_
_entity.id
_entity.type
_entity.pdbx_description
1 polymer ?
#
loop_
_entity_poly.entity_id
_entity_poly.type
_entity_poly.pdbx_seq_one_letter_code
_entity_poly.pdbx_strand_id
1 'polypeptide(L)'
;MIRKIIKIDADKCNGCGACAAACHEGAIGMVDGKAKLLREDYCDGLGDCLPACPTGAITFEEREAPAYDHAAVMAAKAAKEKAAAPLPCGCPGSMSRAIHRQERPAAAGEIPSELRQWPVQIKLVNPMSPWLSGADVLIAADCTAYAYGAFHRDFIRGRVVLVGCPKLDEGDYTDKLTEIFRRNDVRSVTVARMEVPCCGGIQRAAELAVANSGKHIPLTITVISAEGEILRTVRQ
;
A
#
# COMPACT_ATOMS: atom_id res chain seq x y z
N MET A 1 -20.04 -18.15 -25.20
CA MET A 1 -21.23 -17.27 -25.32
C MET A 1 -20.91 -16.16 -26.31
N ILE A 2 -21.89 -15.68 -27.08
CA ILE A 2 -21.67 -14.50 -27.93
C ILE A 2 -21.61 -13.27 -27.03
N ARG A 3 -20.53 -12.50 -27.15
CA ARG A 3 -20.37 -11.23 -26.41
C ARG A 3 -19.49 -10.25 -27.17
N LYS A 4 -19.60 -8.99 -26.79
CA LYS A 4 -18.72 -7.91 -27.27
C LYS A 4 -17.32 -8.10 -26.68
N ILE A 5 -16.32 -8.19 -27.54
CA ILE A 5 -14.91 -8.35 -27.18
C ILE A 5 -14.04 -7.52 -28.11
N ILE A 6 -12.80 -7.25 -27.73
CA ILE A 6 -11.87 -6.52 -28.60
C ILE A 6 -11.31 -7.42 -29.71
N LYS A 7 -11.03 -6.81 -30.86
CA LYS A 7 -10.27 -7.34 -31.98
C LYS A 7 -9.03 -6.49 -32.19
N ILE A 8 -7.90 -7.14 -32.44
CA ILE A 8 -6.62 -6.45 -32.72
C ILE A 8 -6.21 -6.74 -34.16
N ASP A 9 -6.05 -5.68 -34.94
CA ASP A 9 -5.54 -5.70 -36.31
C ASP A 9 -4.00 -5.71 -36.29
N ALA A 10 -3.41 -6.86 -36.67
CA ALA A 10 -1.97 -7.05 -36.64
C ALA A 10 -1.23 -6.19 -37.66
N ASP A 11 -1.88 -5.82 -38.78
CA ASP A 11 -1.28 -5.04 -39.85
C ASP A 11 -1.17 -3.57 -39.43
N LYS A 12 -2.17 -3.06 -38.70
CA LYS A 12 -2.15 -1.71 -38.12
C LYS A 12 -1.35 -1.59 -36.82
N CYS A 13 -1.10 -2.70 -36.14
CA CYS A 13 -0.37 -2.69 -34.89
C CYS A 13 1.12 -2.36 -35.15
N ASN A 14 1.65 -1.30 -34.54
CA ASN A 14 3.07 -0.94 -34.63
C ASN A 14 3.95 -1.58 -33.55
N GLY A 15 3.37 -2.42 -32.69
CA GLY A 15 4.12 -3.13 -31.65
C GLY A 15 4.50 -2.32 -30.40
N CYS A 16 3.99 -1.09 -30.25
CA CYS A 16 4.39 -0.22 -29.12
C CYS A 16 4.01 -0.74 -27.71
N GLY A 17 3.06 -1.67 -27.60
CA GLY A 17 2.67 -2.28 -26.32
C GLY A 17 1.80 -1.43 -25.41
N ALA A 18 1.40 -0.22 -25.81
CA ALA A 18 0.59 0.68 -24.99
C ALA A 18 -0.74 0.05 -24.53
N CYS A 19 -1.39 -0.74 -25.39
CA CYS A 19 -2.61 -1.47 -25.04
C CYS A 19 -2.41 -2.58 -24.01
N ALA A 20 -1.26 -3.27 -24.04
CA ALA A 20 -0.93 -4.30 -23.05
C ALA A 20 -0.68 -3.68 -21.68
N ALA A 21 -0.07 -2.48 -21.64
CA ALA A 21 0.11 -1.72 -20.41
C ALA A 21 -1.21 -1.14 -19.86
N ALA A 22 -2.10 -0.70 -20.74
CA ALA A 22 -3.40 -0.13 -20.36
C ALA A 22 -4.44 -1.19 -19.92
N CYS A 23 -4.22 -2.47 -20.21
CA CYS A 23 -5.17 -3.52 -19.88
C CYS A 23 -5.05 -3.92 -18.40
N HIS A 24 -5.96 -3.40 -17.58
CA HIS A 24 -6.01 -3.65 -16.14
C HIS A 24 -6.17 -5.13 -15.80
N GLU A 25 -6.86 -5.91 -16.63
CA GLU A 25 -7.17 -7.32 -16.44
C GLU A 25 -6.01 -8.22 -16.88
N GLY A 26 -5.03 -7.67 -17.62
CA GLY A 26 -3.91 -8.43 -18.16
C GLY A 26 -4.30 -9.38 -19.30
N ALA A 27 -5.38 -9.06 -20.03
CA ALA A 27 -5.89 -9.86 -21.15
C ALA A 27 -5.02 -9.78 -22.42
N ILE A 28 -4.33 -8.65 -22.62
CA ILE A 28 -3.49 -8.37 -23.80
C ILE A 28 -2.01 -8.61 -23.46
N GLY A 29 -1.28 -9.24 -24.37
CA GLY A 29 0.18 -9.33 -24.29
C GLY A 29 0.84 -9.15 -25.66
N MET A 30 2.17 -9.08 -25.65
CA MET A 30 2.97 -8.89 -26.86
C MET A 30 3.57 -10.21 -27.31
N VAL A 31 3.33 -10.59 -28.56
CA VAL A 31 3.84 -11.82 -29.18
C VAL A 31 4.37 -11.46 -30.56
N ASP A 32 5.62 -11.82 -30.84
CA ASP A 32 6.29 -11.52 -32.11
C ASP A 32 6.24 -10.02 -32.50
N GLY A 33 6.38 -9.14 -31.50
CA GLY A 33 6.35 -7.70 -31.68
C GLY A 33 4.96 -7.12 -31.98
N LYS A 34 3.88 -7.90 -31.85
CA LYS A 34 2.49 -7.46 -32.07
C LYS A 34 1.63 -7.73 -30.85
N ALA A 35 0.65 -6.86 -30.62
CA ALA A 35 -0.32 -7.06 -29.55
C ALA A 35 -1.26 -8.21 -29.91
N LYS A 36 -1.51 -9.12 -28.97
CA LYS A 36 -2.47 -10.21 -29.09
C LYS A 36 -3.33 -10.27 -27.84
N LEU A 37 -4.61 -10.59 -28.02
CA LEU A 37 -5.50 -10.95 -26.92
C LEU A 37 -5.15 -12.38 -26.48
N LEU A 38 -4.45 -12.52 -25.37
CA LEU A 38 -3.94 -13.81 -24.88
C LEU A 38 -4.96 -14.55 -24.04
N ARG A 39 -5.83 -13.81 -23.36
CA ARG A 39 -6.86 -14.35 -22.46
C ARG A 39 -8.18 -13.67 -22.74
N GLU A 40 -8.99 -14.34 -23.54
CA GLU A 40 -10.34 -13.85 -23.88
C GLU A 40 -11.22 -13.79 -22.64
N ASP A 41 -11.09 -14.78 -21.74
CA ASP A 41 -11.75 -14.84 -20.44
C ASP A 41 -11.33 -13.72 -19.48
N TYR A 42 -10.23 -13.01 -19.75
CA TYR A 42 -9.82 -11.84 -18.96
C TYR A 42 -10.31 -10.52 -19.58
N CYS A 43 -10.70 -10.51 -20.86
CA CYS A 43 -11.24 -9.30 -21.46
C CYS A 43 -12.69 -9.10 -21.00
N ASP A 44 -12.97 -7.99 -20.33
CA ASP A 44 -14.31 -7.61 -19.86
C ASP A 44 -15.18 -6.99 -20.95
N GLY A 45 -14.58 -6.52 -22.05
CA GLY A 45 -15.26 -5.85 -23.16
C GLY A 45 -15.53 -4.36 -22.95
N LEU A 46 -14.91 -3.71 -21.95
CA LEU A 46 -15.08 -2.27 -21.69
C LEU A 46 -14.26 -1.39 -22.64
N GLY A 47 -13.08 -1.85 -23.06
CA GLY A 47 -12.31 -1.21 -24.13
C GLY A 47 -11.33 -0.11 -23.70
N ASP A 48 -10.83 -0.14 -22.47
CA ASP A 48 -9.79 0.79 -21.97
C ASP A 48 -8.53 0.84 -22.86
N CYS A 49 -8.25 -0.24 -23.58
CA CYS A 49 -7.12 -0.32 -24.50
C CYS A 49 -7.30 0.45 -25.82
N LEU A 50 -8.54 0.82 -26.21
CA LEU A 50 -8.82 1.50 -27.47
C LEU A 50 -8.18 2.90 -27.52
N PRO A 51 -8.38 3.79 -26.53
CA PRO A 51 -7.75 5.12 -26.52
C PRO A 51 -6.22 5.06 -26.43
N ALA A 52 -5.68 3.99 -25.85
CA ALA A 52 -4.24 3.79 -25.72
C ALA A 52 -3.55 3.35 -27.02
N CYS A 53 -4.31 2.93 -28.05
CA CYS A 53 -3.73 2.48 -29.31
C CYS A 53 -3.50 3.65 -30.27
N PRO A 54 -2.25 4.11 -30.48
CA PRO A 54 -1.98 5.30 -31.29
C PRO A 54 -2.26 5.08 -32.78
N THR A 55 -2.34 3.83 -33.23
CA THR A 55 -2.61 3.48 -34.64
C THR A 55 -4.06 3.09 -34.90
N GLY A 56 -4.91 3.08 -33.87
CA GLY A 56 -6.30 2.63 -34.00
C GLY A 56 -6.44 1.17 -34.41
N ALA A 57 -5.47 0.31 -34.04
CA ALA A 57 -5.47 -1.12 -34.40
C ALA A 57 -6.48 -1.96 -33.59
N ILE A 58 -7.15 -1.39 -32.58
CA ILE A 58 -8.06 -2.12 -31.70
C ILE A 58 -9.49 -1.64 -31.95
N THR A 59 -10.39 -2.58 -32.21
CA THR A 59 -11.83 -2.33 -32.38
C THR A 59 -12.65 -3.33 -31.57
N PHE A 60 -13.97 -3.15 -31.52
CA PHE A 60 -14.86 -4.17 -30.97
C PHE A 60 -15.39 -5.09 -32.07
N GLU A 61 -15.64 -6.34 -31.70
CA GLU A 61 -16.42 -7.30 -32.49
C GLU A 61 -17.35 -8.09 -31.56
N GLU A 62 -18.42 -8.64 -32.14
CA GLU A 62 -19.27 -9.62 -31.47
C GLU A 62 -18.96 -10.99 -32.04
N ARG A 63 -18.48 -11.89 -31.19
CA ARG A 63 -18.21 -13.28 -31.56
C ARG A 63 -18.39 -14.19 -30.36
N GLU A 64 -18.32 -15.49 -30.62
CA GLU A 64 -18.27 -16.46 -29.56
C GLU A 64 -16.93 -16.35 -28.80
N ALA A 65 -17.03 -16.19 -27.48
CA ALA A 65 -15.90 -16.16 -26.55
C ALA A 65 -16.30 -16.74 -25.18
N PRO A 66 -15.33 -17.16 -24.35
CA PRO A 66 -15.58 -17.49 -22.95
C PRO A 66 -16.18 -16.31 -22.18
N ALA A 67 -16.96 -16.58 -21.14
CA ALA A 67 -17.42 -15.53 -20.23
C ALA A 67 -16.22 -14.87 -19.51
N TYR A 68 -16.37 -13.60 -19.13
CA TYR A 68 -15.37 -12.90 -18.33
C TYR A 68 -15.25 -13.56 -16.94
N ASP A 69 -14.04 -13.93 -16.54
CA ASP A 69 -13.75 -14.56 -15.26
C ASP A 69 -12.97 -13.61 -14.35
N HIS A 70 -13.73 -12.80 -13.61
CA HIS A 70 -13.17 -11.87 -12.62
C HIS A 70 -12.35 -12.60 -11.54
N ALA A 71 -12.76 -13.81 -11.13
CA ALA A 71 -12.04 -14.56 -10.10
C ALA A 71 -10.66 -15.00 -10.59
N ALA A 72 -10.57 -15.47 -11.85
CA ALA A 72 -9.30 -15.83 -12.47
C ALA A 72 -8.39 -14.62 -12.68
N VAL A 73 -8.93 -13.44 -13.05
CA VAL A 73 -8.15 -12.19 -13.13
C VAL A 73 -7.58 -11.83 -11.76
N MET A 74 -8.39 -11.85 -10.71
CA MET A 74 -7.93 -11.53 -9.35
C MET A 74 -6.89 -12.54 -8.84
N ALA A 75 -7.08 -13.83 -9.12
CA ALA A 75 -6.09 -14.86 -8.78
C ALA A 75 -4.77 -14.66 -9.53
N ALA A 76 -4.79 -14.29 -10.81
CA ALA A 76 -3.60 -14.01 -11.60
C ALA A 76 -2.86 -12.75 -11.13
N LYS A 77 -3.57 -11.68 -10.74
CA LYS A 77 -2.98 -10.49 -10.12
C LYS A 77 -2.30 -10.84 -8.80
N ALA A 78 -2.97 -11.58 -7.93
CA ALA A 78 -2.40 -12.05 -6.66
C ALA A 78 -1.20 -13.00 -6.86
N ALA A 79 -1.23 -13.84 -7.90
CA ALA A 79 -0.11 -14.71 -8.25
C ALA A 79 1.09 -13.91 -8.78
N LYS A 80 0.88 -12.87 -9.61
CA LYS A 80 1.96 -11.96 -10.05
C LYS A 80 2.58 -11.20 -8.87
N GLU A 81 1.76 -10.77 -7.90
CA GLU A 81 2.26 -10.12 -6.68
C GLU A 81 3.08 -11.09 -5.80
N LYS A 82 2.69 -12.37 -5.73
CA LYS A 82 3.43 -13.41 -4.98
C LYS A 82 4.66 -13.96 -5.73
N ALA A 83 4.63 -13.96 -7.06
CA ALA A 83 5.68 -14.45 -7.94
C ALA A 83 6.68 -13.35 -8.36
N ALA A 84 6.45 -12.10 -7.96
CA ALA A 84 7.46 -11.06 -8.01
C ALA A 84 8.62 -11.48 -7.08
N ALA A 85 9.62 -12.16 -7.64
CA ALA A 85 10.91 -12.33 -7.01
C ALA A 85 11.41 -10.95 -6.54
N PRO A 86 12.08 -10.84 -5.38
CA PRO A 86 12.62 -9.56 -4.94
C PRO A 86 13.55 -9.06 -6.05
N LEU A 87 13.12 -7.99 -6.72
CA LEU A 87 13.91 -7.35 -7.76
C LEU A 87 15.29 -7.03 -7.14
N PRO A 88 16.41 -7.41 -7.78
CA PRO A 88 17.76 -7.13 -7.26
C PRO A 88 18.06 -5.63 -7.11
N CYS A 89 17.15 -4.76 -7.54
CA CYS A 89 17.28 -3.32 -7.69
C CYS A 89 16.17 -2.52 -6.99
N GLY A 90 15.56 -3.04 -5.92
CA GLY A 90 14.72 -2.22 -5.04
C GLY A 90 15.54 -1.15 -4.30
N CYS A 91 15.03 0.09 -4.19
CA CYS A 91 15.65 1.10 -3.32
C CYS A 91 15.79 0.52 -1.91
N PRO A 92 16.98 0.51 -1.28
CA PRO A 92 17.16 0.01 0.08
C PRO A 92 16.22 0.67 1.10
N GLY A 93 15.79 1.90 0.81
CA GLY A 93 14.79 2.63 1.58
C GLY A 93 13.40 1.97 1.60
N SER A 94 13.03 1.19 0.59
CA SER A 94 11.73 0.51 0.48
C SER A 94 11.81 -1.00 0.69
N MET A 95 13.01 -1.55 0.93
CA MET A 95 13.18 -2.97 1.17
C MET A 95 12.59 -3.35 2.53
N SER A 96 11.46 -4.03 2.47
CA SER A 96 10.75 -4.56 3.62
C SER A 96 11.62 -5.58 4.36
N ARG A 97 11.98 -5.31 5.61
CA ARG A 97 12.76 -6.21 6.48
C ARG A 97 12.34 -6.11 7.94
N ALA A 98 12.33 -7.25 8.63
CA ALA A 98 12.34 -7.31 10.08
C ALA A 98 13.77 -7.03 10.60
N ILE A 99 13.87 -6.30 11.70
CA ILE A 99 15.13 -6.04 12.39
C ILE A 99 15.13 -6.83 13.70
N HIS A 100 15.90 -7.91 13.71
CA HIS A 100 16.09 -8.73 14.90
C HIS A 100 17.10 -8.04 15.84
N ARG A 101 16.66 -7.69 17.04
CA ARG A 101 17.53 -7.25 18.14
C ARG A 101 17.39 -8.24 19.28
N GLN A 102 18.53 -8.66 19.84
CA GLN A 102 18.53 -9.49 21.04
C GLN A 102 18.01 -8.67 22.22
N GLU A 103 17.13 -9.26 23.01
CA GLU A 103 16.70 -8.67 24.27
C GLU A 103 17.83 -8.77 25.27
N ARG A 104 18.31 -7.62 25.74
CA ARG A 104 19.32 -7.51 26.79
C ARG A 104 18.95 -6.35 27.69
N PRO A 105 19.21 -6.44 29.00
CA PRO A 105 19.10 -5.28 29.89
C PRO A 105 19.93 -4.13 29.32
N ALA A 106 19.31 -2.96 29.20
CA ALA A 106 20.02 -1.73 28.87
C ALA A 106 20.99 -1.39 30.01
N ALA A 107 22.19 -0.93 29.67
CA ALA A 107 23.11 -0.41 30.67
C ALA A 107 22.55 0.87 31.32
N ALA A 108 23.04 1.23 32.51
CA ALA A 108 22.62 2.46 33.18
C ALA A 108 22.85 3.68 32.28
N GLY A 109 21.78 4.42 31.96
CA GLY A 109 21.82 5.58 31.07
C GLY A 109 21.74 5.26 29.56
N GLU A 110 21.71 3.99 29.16
CA GLU A 110 21.55 3.59 27.76
C GLU A 110 20.08 3.69 27.31
N ILE A 111 19.85 4.31 26.14
CA ILE A 111 18.55 4.32 25.46
C ILE A 111 18.68 3.47 24.19
N PRO A 112 18.39 2.16 24.24
CA PRO A 112 18.50 1.31 23.07
C PRO A 112 17.42 1.67 22.04
N SER A 113 17.75 1.48 20.76
CA SER A 113 16.78 1.60 19.69
C SER A 113 15.76 0.47 19.77
N GLU A 114 14.49 0.82 19.90
CA GLU A 114 13.37 -0.13 20.04
C GLU A 114 12.73 -0.54 18.70
N LEU A 115 13.15 0.04 17.57
CA LEU A 115 12.57 -0.22 16.25
C LEU A 115 12.71 -1.71 15.88
N ARG A 116 11.74 -2.33 15.20
CA ARG A 116 11.80 -3.76 14.84
C ARG A 116 11.59 -4.06 13.36
N GLN A 117 11.40 -3.03 12.54
CA GLN A 117 11.11 -3.18 11.12
C GLN A 117 11.59 -1.98 10.31
N TRP A 118 11.72 -2.19 9.00
CA TRP A 118 12.00 -1.17 8.01
C TRP A 118 11.28 -1.51 6.69
N PRO A 119 10.79 -0.52 5.90
CA PRO A 119 10.74 0.91 6.18
C PRO A 119 9.75 1.30 7.28
N VAL A 120 9.83 2.56 7.71
CA VAL A 120 8.86 3.17 8.64
C VAL A 120 7.95 4.18 7.96
N GLN A 121 8.34 4.76 6.82
CA GLN A 121 7.52 5.76 6.12
C GLN A 121 6.25 5.13 5.55
N ILE A 122 5.06 5.67 5.88
CA ILE A 122 3.75 5.10 5.50
C ILE A 122 3.68 4.81 4.00
N LYS A 123 4.18 5.73 3.16
CA LYS A 123 4.19 5.58 1.71
C LYS A 123 5.06 4.43 1.19
N LEU A 124 6.14 4.11 1.91
CA LEU A 124 7.11 3.09 1.51
C LEU A 124 6.77 1.70 2.06
N VAL A 125 5.98 1.63 3.13
CA VAL A 125 5.61 0.37 3.76
C VAL A 125 4.78 -0.47 2.79
N ASN A 126 5.19 -1.73 2.58
CA ASN A 126 4.41 -2.72 1.88
C ASN A 126 3.27 -3.21 2.81
N PRO A 127 1.98 -3.06 2.44
CA PRO A 127 0.85 -3.51 3.26
C PRO A 127 0.80 -5.01 3.51
N MET A 128 1.54 -5.81 2.73
CA MET A 128 1.64 -7.26 2.86
C MET A 128 2.81 -7.72 3.77
N SER A 129 3.49 -6.79 4.45
CA SER A 129 4.65 -7.13 5.27
C SER A 129 4.25 -8.01 6.47
N PRO A 130 4.89 -9.18 6.69
CA PRO A 130 4.43 -10.16 7.69
C PRO A 130 4.33 -9.63 9.12
N TRP A 131 5.19 -8.68 9.51
CA TRP A 131 5.19 -8.08 10.85
C TRP A 131 4.02 -7.15 11.13
N LEU A 132 3.17 -6.81 10.14
CA LEU A 132 1.96 -6.02 10.37
C LEU A 132 0.82 -6.86 10.99
N SER A 133 0.79 -8.16 10.72
CA SER A 133 -0.25 -9.03 11.25
C SER A 133 -0.04 -9.31 12.74
N GLY A 134 -1.10 -9.18 13.53
CA GLY A 134 -1.04 -9.36 14.98
C GLY A 134 -0.27 -8.25 15.71
N ALA A 135 0.08 -7.13 15.05
CA ALA A 135 0.90 -6.09 15.64
C ALA A 135 0.07 -5.06 16.44
N ASP A 136 0.71 -4.41 17.42
CA ASP A 136 0.32 -3.07 17.85
C ASP A 136 0.99 -2.06 16.93
N VAL A 137 0.23 -1.14 16.33
CA VAL A 137 0.73 -0.19 15.34
C VAL A 137 0.83 1.20 15.96
N LEU A 138 1.98 1.84 15.79
CA LEU A 138 2.20 3.26 16.06
C LEU A 138 2.16 4.01 14.73
N ILE A 139 1.24 4.97 14.60
CA ILE A 139 1.24 5.98 13.53
C ILE A 139 1.77 7.28 14.12
N ALA A 140 2.92 7.74 13.67
CA ALA A 140 3.60 8.89 14.25
C ALA A 140 3.78 10.01 13.23
N ALA A 141 3.46 11.25 13.61
CA ALA A 141 3.90 12.41 12.86
C ALA A 141 5.42 12.59 12.98
N ASP A 142 6.12 12.91 11.89
CA ASP A 142 7.60 12.94 11.82
C ASP A 142 8.26 13.67 12.99
N CYS A 143 7.77 14.87 13.33
CA CYS A 143 8.37 15.71 14.36
C CYS A 143 8.26 15.12 15.78
N THR A 144 7.35 14.18 16.02
CA THR A 144 7.08 13.66 17.38
C THR A 144 8.29 12.96 17.98
N ALA A 145 9.05 12.21 17.18
CA ALA A 145 10.25 11.51 17.63
C ALA A 145 11.43 12.47 17.92
N TYR A 146 11.41 13.66 17.33
CA TYR A 146 12.43 14.69 17.56
C TYR A 146 12.06 15.63 18.72
N ALA A 147 10.77 15.83 18.98
CA ALA A 147 10.29 16.66 20.09
C ALA A 147 10.28 15.88 21.42
N TYR A 148 9.77 14.64 21.43
CA TYR A 148 9.60 13.86 22.65
C TYR A 148 10.83 12.97 22.93
N GLY A 149 11.68 13.35 23.88
CA GLY A 149 12.97 12.69 24.09
C GLY A 149 12.91 11.19 24.39
N ALA A 150 11.83 10.71 25.02
CA ALA A 150 11.67 9.29 25.37
C ALA A 150 10.89 8.46 24.33
N PHE A 151 10.80 8.93 23.07
CA PHE A 151 9.91 8.36 22.05
C PHE A 151 10.13 6.87 21.80
N HIS A 152 11.38 6.41 21.77
CA HIS A 152 11.68 4.99 21.57
C HIS A 152 11.07 4.11 22.69
N ARG A 153 11.23 4.55 23.94
CA ARG A 153 10.78 3.82 25.12
C ARG A 153 9.26 3.76 25.22
N ASP A 154 8.61 4.90 25.01
CA ASP A 154 7.20 5.06 25.37
C ASP A 154 6.26 4.79 24.17
N PHE A 155 6.70 5.09 22.94
CA PHE A 155 5.91 4.91 21.73
C PHE A 155 6.39 3.78 20.83
N ILE A 156 7.70 3.60 20.59
CA ILE A 156 8.18 2.59 19.62
C ILE A 156 8.22 1.17 20.22
N ARG A 157 8.60 1.03 21.49
CA ARG A 157 8.75 -0.28 22.14
C ARG A 157 7.50 -1.15 21.95
N GLY A 158 7.71 -2.34 21.38
CA GLY A 158 6.66 -3.34 21.16
C GLY A 158 5.69 -3.03 20.02
N ARG A 159 5.89 -1.94 19.26
CA ARG A 159 4.97 -1.52 18.19
C ARG A 159 5.64 -1.52 16.82
N VAL A 160 4.85 -1.80 15.79
CA VAL A 160 5.21 -1.52 14.39
C VAL A 160 4.98 -0.04 14.12
N VAL A 161 6.01 0.64 13.68
CA VAL A 161 6.04 2.08 13.44
C VAL A 161 5.73 2.41 11.98
N LEU A 162 4.77 3.32 11.80
CA LEU A 162 4.39 3.97 10.56
C LEU A 162 4.54 5.49 10.76
N VAL A 163 5.33 6.16 9.94
CA VAL A 163 5.69 7.58 10.06
C VAL A 163 5.19 8.35 8.84
N GLY A 164 4.72 9.58 9.05
CA GLY A 164 4.43 10.51 7.95
C GLY A 164 4.03 11.90 8.43
N CYS A 165 4.17 12.90 7.56
CA CYS A 165 3.79 14.28 7.81
C CYS A 165 2.78 14.77 6.75
N PRO A 166 1.47 14.87 7.07
CA PRO A 166 0.44 15.24 6.09
C PRO A 166 0.60 16.66 5.50
N LYS A 167 1.50 17.49 6.05
CA LYS A 167 1.84 18.81 5.49
C LYS A 167 2.92 18.73 4.41
N LEU A 168 3.86 17.80 4.55
CA LEU A 168 5.02 17.68 3.67
C LEU A 168 4.83 16.58 2.63
N ASP A 169 4.08 15.55 3.00
CA ASP A 169 3.78 14.44 2.14
C ASP A 169 2.56 14.75 1.26
N GLU A 170 2.71 14.49 -0.04
CA GLU A 170 1.60 14.55 -0.98
C GLU A 170 0.53 13.49 -0.71
N GLY A 171 -0.75 13.86 -0.80
CA GLY A 171 -1.88 12.93 -0.68
C GLY A 171 -2.34 12.65 0.76
N ASP A 172 -3.41 11.86 0.87
CA ASP A 172 -3.97 11.41 2.15
C ASP A 172 -3.51 9.98 2.46
N TYR A 173 -3.21 9.71 3.74
CA TYR A 173 -2.82 8.40 4.23
C TYR A 173 -3.98 7.42 4.39
N THR A 174 -5.24 7.90 4.37
CA THR A 174 -6.44 7.10 4.61
C THR A 174 -6.46 5.80 3.80
N ASP A 175 -6.23 5.85 2.49
CA ASP A 175 -6.32 4.66 1.63
C ASP A 175 -5.24 3.63 1.96
N LYS A 176 -4.00 4.10 2.13
CA LYS A 176 -2.85 3.23 2.44
C LYS A 176 -3.02 2.55 3.81
N LEU A 177 -3.45 3.32 4.82
CA LEU A 177 -3.72 2.80 6.16
C LEU A 177 -4.91 1.84 6.14
N THR A 178 -5.98 2.16 5.38
CA THR A 178 -7.14 1.27 5.19
C THR A 178 -6.69 -0.07 4.61
N GLU A 179 -5.83 -0.03 3.59
CA GLU A 179 -5.29 -1.25 2.98
C GLU A 179 -4.48 -2.08 3.98
N ILE A 180 -3.59 -1.44 4.75
CA ILE A 180 -2.84 -2.10 5.82
C ILE A 180 -3.79 -2.78 6.82
N PHE A 181 -4.80 -2.07 7.30
CA PHE A 181 -5.73 -2.60 8.31
C PHE A 181 -6.68 -3.69 7.77
N ARG A 182 -7.13 -3.59 6.51
CA ARG A 182 -7.95 -4.65 5.90
C ARG A 182 -7.17 -5.95 5.78
N ARG A 183 -5.90 -5.88 5.34
CA ARG A 183 -5.07 -7.05 5.02
C ARG A 183 -4.44 -7.72 6.25
N ASN A 184 -4.36 -7.01 7.38
CA ASN A 184 -3.66 -7.49 8.58
C ASN A 184 -4.55 -7.45 9.82
N ASP A 185 -4.41 -8.41 10.72
CA ASP A 185 -5.14 -8.43 11.99
C ASP A 185 -4.39 -7.61 13.05
N VAL A 186 -4.47 -6.29 12.93
CA VAL A 186 -3.83 -5.34 13.87
C VAL A 186 -4.56 -5.35 15.22
N ARG A 187 -3.82 -5.49 16.32
CA ARG A 187 -4.35 -5.54 17.69
C ARG A 187 -4.80 -4.19 18.21
N SER A 188 -4.02 -3.15 17.95
CA SER A 188 -4.32 -1.78 18.36
C SER A 188 -3.59 -0.77 17.48
N VAL A 189 -4.12 0.45 17.42
CA VAL A 189 -3.48 1.59 16.77
C VAL A 189 -3.28 2.71 17.79
N THR A 190 -2.06 3.23 17.87
CA THR A 190 -1.73 4.45 18.60
C THR A 190 -1.29 5.51 17.60
N VAL A 191 -1.89 6.70 17.66
CA VAL A 191 -1.45 7.87 16.89
C VAL A 191 -0.71 8.82 17.82
N ALA A 192 0.56 9.07 17.52
CA ALA A 192 1.33 10.14 18.15
C ALA A 192 1.36 11.34 17.20
N ARG A 193 0.82 12.48 17.64
CA ARG A 193 0.76 13.71 16.82
C ARG A 193 1.19 14.93 17.61
N MET A 194 1.68 15.94 16.90
CA MET A 194 1.93 17.25 17.50
C MET A 194 0.62 18.02 17.73
N GLU A 195 0.63 18.97 18.67
CA GLU A 195 -0.49 19.86 18.98
C GLU A 195 -0.91 20.76 17.81
N VAL A 196 0.04 21.05 16.91
CA VAL A 196 -0.16 21.92 15.75
C VAL A 196 -1.25 21.39 14.81
N PRO A 197 -1.98 22.29 14.13
CA PRO A 197 -3.14 21.92 13.31
C PRO A 197 -2.79 21.05 12.12
N CYS A 198 -1.58 21.18 11.56
CA CYS A 198 -1.15 20.35 10.43
C CYS A 198 -1.13 18.85 10.76
N CYS A 199 -0.87 18.48 12.02
CA CYS A 199 -0.91 17.07 12.44
C CYS A 199 -2.33 16.54 12.64
N GLY A 200 -3.38 17.36 12.47
CA GLY A 200 -4.76 16.86 12.48
C GLY A 200 -5.06 15.91 11.31
N GLY A 201 -4.33 16.04 10.19
CA GLY A 201 -4.50 15.16 9.03
C GLY A 201 -4.19 13.69 9.33
N ILE A 202 -3.11 13.42 10.07
CA ILE A 202 -2.70 12.04 10.36
C ILE A 202 -3.67 11.32 11.30
N GLN A 203 -4.25 12.05 12.24
CA GLN A 203 -5.29 11.52 13.13
C GLN A 203 -6.55 11.16 12.33
N ARG A 204 -7.05 12.08 11.50
CA ARG A 204 -8.24 11.82 10.67
C ARG A 204 -8.01 10.64 9.73
N ALA A 205 -6.83 10.54 9.13
CA ALA A 205 -6.49 9.43 8.25
C ALA A 205 -6.53 8.08 8.99
N ALA A 206 -6.02 8.02 10.22
CA ALA A 206 -6.08 6.81 11.04
C ALA A 206 -7.52 6.46 11.47
N GLU A 207 -8.31 7.43 11.93
CA GLU A 207 -9.71 7.25 12.32
C GLU A 207 -10.54 6.72 11.13
N LEU A 208 -10.43 7.37 9.97
CA LEU A 208 -11.11 6.94 8.74
C LEU A 208 -10.62 5.58 8.27
N ALA A 209 -9.32 5.29 8.36
CA ALA A 209 -8.78 4.01 7.95
C ALA A 209 -9.27 2.85 8.82
N VAL A 210 -9.37 3.04 10.14
CA VAL A 210 -9.98 2.05 11.03
C VAL A 210 -11.45 1.83 10.66
N ALA A 211 -12.23 2.91 10.51
CA ALA A 211 -13.63 2.81 10.12
C ALA A 211 -13.83 2.10 8.77
N ASN A 212 -13.04 2.48 7.76
CA ASN A 212 -13.09 1.90 6.41
C ASN A 212 -12.53 0.48 6.34
N SER A 213 -11.72 0.06 7.31
CA SER A 213 -11.19 -1.30 7.35
C SER A 213 -12.27 -2.36 7.57
N GLY A 214 -13.42 -1.97 8.14
CA GLY A 214 -14.46 -2.89 8.56
C GLY A 214 -14.09 -3.72 9.79
N LYS A 215 -12.95 -3.42 10.44
CA LYS A 215 -12.47 -4.09 11.66
C LYS A 215 -12.66 -3.20 12.87
N HIS A 216 -12.85 -3.82 14.03
CA HIS A 216 -12.87 -3.11 15.31
C HIS A 216 -11.46 -3.09 15.90
N ILE A 217 -10.76 -1.98 15.71
CA ILE A 217 -9.37 -1.80 16.16
C ILE A 217 -9.34 -0.67 17.20
N PRO A 218 -8.96 -0.94 18.46
CA PRO A 218 -8.82 0.08 19.48
C PRO A 218 -7.86 1.19 19.04
N LEU A 219 -8.29 2.45 19.15
CA LEU A 219 -7.53 3.59 18.66
C LEU A 219 -7.19 4.54 19.82
N THR A 220 -5.90 4.81 20.01
CA THR A 220 -5.43 5.76 21.03
C THR A 220 -4.76 6.95 20.34
N ILE A 221 -5.17 8.17 20.69
CA ILE A 221 -4.58 9.40 20.17
C ILE A 221 -3.82 10.12 21.29
N THR A 222 -2.51 10.31 21.11
CA THR A 222 -1.67 11.09 22.01
C THR A 222 -1.19 12.37 21.33
N VAL A 223 -1.35 13.50 22.02
CA VAL A 223 -0.95 14.83 21.54
C VAL A 223 0.28 15.31 22.31
N ILE A 224 1.32 15.67 21.56
CA ILE A 224 2.63 16.15 22.05
C ILE A 224 2.77 17.64 21.74
N SER A 225 3.23 18.45 22.69
CA SER A 225 3.48 19.89 22.49
C SER A 225 4.77 20.16 21.72
N ALA A 226 4.96 21.39 21.24
CA ALA A 226 6.21 21.79 20.59
C ALA A 226 7.43 21.69 21.51
N GLU A 227 7.23 21.79 22.83
CA GLU A 227 8.25 21.65 23.88
C GLU A 227 8.52 20.19 24.26
N GLY A 228 7.80 19.23 23.67
CA GLY A 228 8.02 17.80 23.91
C GLY A 228 7.25 17.24 25.10
N GLU A 229 6.16 17.88 25.53
CA GLU A 229 5.33 17.39 26.64
C GLU A 229 4.08 16.65 26.13
N ILE A 230 3.62 15.63 26.84
CA ILE A 230 2.34 14.97 26.54
C ILE A 230 1.21 15.83 27.09
N LEU A 231 0.41 16.42 26.20
CA LEU A 231 -0.72 17.27 26.59
C LEU A 231 -1.96 16.46 26.94
N ARG A 232 -2.24 15.40 26.17
CA ARG A 232 -3.37 14.50 26.41
C ARG A 232 -3.23 13.18 25.67
N THR A 233 -3.87 12.14 26.21
CA THR A 233 -4.09 10.85 25.53
C THR A 233 -5.56 10.49 25.62
N VAL A 234 -6.18 10.20 24.47
CA VAL A 234 -7.60 9.83 24.35
C VAL A 234 -7.69 8.43 23.75
N ARG A 235 -8.48 7.55 24.35
CA ARG A 235 -8.81 6.24 23.80
C ARG A 235 -10.20 6.30 23.18
N GLN A 236 -10.31 5.83 21.95
CA GLN A 236 -11.55 5.69 21.16
C GLN A 236 -11.87 4.22 20.97
#